data_AF-A0A1I0T3W0-F1
#
_entry.id   AF-A0A1I0T3W0-F1
#
_cell.length_a   1.000
_cell.length_b   1.000
_cell.length_c   1.000
_cell.angle_alpha   90.00
_cell.angle_beta   90.00
_cell.angle_gamma   90.00
#
_symmetry.space_group_name_H-M   'P 1'
#
loop_
_entity.id
_entity.type
_entity.pdbx_description
1 polymer ?
#
loop_
_entity_poly.entity_id
_entity_poly.type
_entity_poly.pdbx_seq_one_letter_code
_entity_poly.pdbx_strand_id
1 'polypeptide(L)'
;MNIRKWVQLFFSTLFVGGISTGIVGFVVKWNEYAHLFVSFEIKEILSVLVWLIGVGFIFSVISQMGFFAYLTIHRFGLGIFRSVQLWNAVQIVLIAFVLFDLVYFRYQLFAEQGESIVSYVLVALFIFVFGLVVAYVKMRETNREAFVPALFFMVVVTVIEWFPVLRINEENWLYLMLFPLLICNAYQLLVLHRLLRK
;
A
#
# COMPACT_ATOMS: atom_id res chain seq x y z
N MET A 1 7.83 -6.95 -21.28
CA MET A 1 8.28 -7.63 -20.04
C MET A 1 8.48 -9.09 -20.34
N ASN A 2 9.56 -9.72 -19.86
CA ASN A 2 9.77 -11.17 -19.97
C ASN A 2 9.62 -11.83 -18.58
N ILE A 3 9.55 -13.17 -18.54
CA ILE A 3 9.35 -13.93 -17.30
C ILE A 3 10.46 -13.65 -16.26
N ARG A 4 11.71 -13.45 -16.69
CA ARG A 4 12.83 -13.18 -15.79
C ARG A 4 12.65 -11.88 -15.00
N LYS A 5 12.23 -10.80 -15.66
CA LYS A 5 11.96 -9.51 -15.00
C LYS A 5 10.75 -9.57 -14.07
N TRP A 6 9.74 -10.36 -14.43
CA TRP A 6 8.59 -10.61 -13.57
C TRP A 6 8.99 -11.32 -12.27
N VAL A 7 9.75 -12.42 -12.39
CA VAL A 7 10.25 -13.16 -11.23
C VAL A 7 11.15 -12.28 -10.37
N GLN A 8 11.99 -11.44 -10.98
CA GLN A 8 12.82 -10.48 -10.26
C GLN A 8 11.98 -9.48 -9.46
N LEU A 9 10.98 -8.85 -10.07
CA LEU A 9 10.07 -7.92 -9.40
C LEU A 9 9.31 -8.61 -8.26
N PHE A 10 8.87 -9.85 -8.49
CA PHE A 10 8.17 -10.64 -7.49
C PHE A 10 9.02 -10.86 -6.24
N PHE A 11 10.20 -11.47 -6.38
CA PHE A 11 11.05 -11.74 -5.23
C PHE A 11 11.57 -10.47 -4.57
N SER A 12 11.92 -9.45 -5.34
CA SER A 12 12.43 -8.21 -4.76
C SER A 12 11.36 -7.48 -3.94
N THR A 13 10.10 -7.49 -4.40
CA THR A 13 8.98 -6.95 -3.60
C THR A 13 8.68 -7.84 -2.40
N LEU A 14 8.77 -9.16 -2.54
CA LEU A 14 8.58 -10.11 -1.43
C LEU A 14 9.55 -9.82 -0.27
N PHE A 15 10.82 -9.60 -0.60
CA PHE A 15 11.83 -9.18 0.39
C PHE A 15 11.52 -7.81 0.99
N VAL A 16 11.07 -6.84 0.19
CA VAL A 16 10.66 -5.52 0.68
C VAL A 16 9.50 -5.64 1.67
N GLY A 17 8.49 -6.47 1.39
CA GLY A 17 7.37 -6.72 2.29
C GLY A 17 7.80 -7.40 3.59
N GLY A 18 8.63 -8.44 3.50
CA GLY A 18 9.16 -9.13 4.67
C GLY A 18 9.97 -8.21 5.59
N ILE A 19 10.92 -7.45 5.03
CA ILE A 19 11.77 -6.53 5.79
C ILE A 19 10.94 -5.38 6.38
N SER A 20 10.08 -4.74 5.58
CA SER A 20 9.27 -3.63 6.06
C SER A 20 8.31 -4.05 7.16
N THR A 21 7.69 -5.23 7.06
CA THR A 21 6.79 -5.75 8.10
C THR A 21 7.53 -6.17 9.35
N GLY A 22 8.73 -6.75 9.22
CA GLY A 22 9.61 -7.02 10.37
C GLY A 22 9.90 -5.76 11.17
N ILE A 23 10.26 -4.66 10.50
CA ILE A 23 10.56 -3.37 11.14
C ILE A 23 9.29 -2.74 11.71
N VAL A 24 8.25 -2.59 10.89
CA VAL A 24 6.98 -1.96 11.29
C VAL A 24 6.32 -2.74 12.43
N GLY A 25 6.39 -4.07 12.43
CA GLY A 25 5.77 -4.89 13.46
C GLY A 25 6.35 -4.66 14.85
N PHE A 26 7.68 -4.55 14.97
CA PHE A 26 8.28 -4.19 16.26
C PHE A 26 7.93 -2.76 16.69
N VAL A 27 7.80 -1.82 15.75
CA VAL A 27 7.46 -0.42 16.06
C VAL A 27 5.99 -0.28 16.49
N VAL A 28 5.07 -0.85 15.72
CA VAL A 28 3.62 -0.75 15.98
C VAL A 28 3.26 -1.52 17.25
N LYS A 29 3.83 -2.71 17.45
CA LYS A 29 3.59 -3.54 18.63
C LYS A 29 4.70 -3.40 19.67
N TRP A 30 5.28 -2.20 19.80
CA TRP A 30 6.41 -1.98 20.72
C TRP A 30 6.05 -2.33 22.16
N ASN A 31 4.85 -1.98 22.62
CA ASN A 31 4.39 -2.31 23.97
C ASN A 31 4.31 -3.82 24.23
N GLU A 32 4.06 -4.63 23.19
CA GLU A 32 4.05 -6.09 23.27
C GLU A 32 5.47 -6.66 23.32
N TYR A 33 6.40 -6.12 22.52
CA TYR A 33 7.73 -6.73 22.33
C TYR A 33 8.88 -6.05 23.09
N ALA A 34 8.67 -4.87 23.70
CA ALA A 34 9.73 -4.11 24.37
C ALA A 34 10.45 -4.91 25.46
N HIS A 35 9.71 -5.72 26.21
CA HIS A 35 10.29 -6.54 27.28
C HIS A 35 11.38 -7.49 26.77
N LEU A 36 11.20 -8.08 25.58
CA LEU A 36 12.17 -8.99 24.94
C LEU A 36 13.51 -8.30 24.67
N PHE A 37 13.48 -7.01 24.29
CA PHE A 37 14.69 -6.22 24.05
C PHE A 37 15.39 -5.80 25.34
N VAL A 38 14.62 -5.55 26.41
CA VAL A 38 15.16 -5.19 27.73
C VAL A 38 15.79 -6.41 28.40
N SER A 39 15.18 -7.60 28.30
CA SER A 39 15.69 -8.85 28.85
C SER A 39 16.76 -9.53 27.97
N PHE A 40 17.10 -8.95 26.82
CA PHE A 40 18.05 -9.50 25.84
C PHE A 40 17.70 -10.93 25.39
N GLU A 41 16.42 -11.21 25.19
CA GLU A 41 15.91 -12.52 24.76
C GLU A 41 16.05 -12.71 23.25
N ILE A 42 17.29 -12.84 22.78
CA ILE A 42 17.64 -12.88 21.35
C ILE A 42 16.87 -13.97 20.59
N LYS A 43 16.65 -15.13 21.21
CA LYS A 43 15.91 -16.23 20.57
C LYS A 43 14.46 -15.86 20.29
N GLU A 44 13.81 -15.17 21.22
CA GLU A 44 12.41 -14.76 21.07
C GLU A 44 12.27 -13.62 20.07
N ILE A 45 13.18 -12.63 20.11
CA ILE A 45 13.25 -11.56 19.11
C ILE A 45 13.38 -12.14 17.70
N LEU A 46 14.26 -13.12 17.50
CA LEU A 46 14.42 -13.77 16.20
C LEU A 46 13.16 -14.56 15.79
N SER A 47 12.50 -15.22 16.73
CA SER A 47 11.23 -15.93 16.45
C SER A 47 10.13 -14.97 15.99
N VAL A 48 9.94 -13.86 16.72
CA VAL A 48 8.98 -12.81 16.37
C VAL A 48 9.35 -12.16 15.02
N LEU A 49 10.63 -11.89 14.77
CA LEU A 49 11.08 -11.34 13.50
C LEU A 49 10.75 -12.27 12.33
N VAL A 50 11.03 -13.57 12.46
CA VAL A 50 10.71 -14.57 11.42
C VAL A 50 9.19 -14.63 11.18
N TRP A 51 8.39 -14.58 12.24
CA TRP A 51 6.93 -14.51 12.13
C TRP A 51 6.47 -13.26 11.37
N LEU A 52 6.96 -12.07 11.75
CA LEU A 52 6.63 -10.80 11.10
C LEU A 52 7.08 -10.77 9.63
N ILE A 53 8.22 -11.36 9.30
CA ILE A 53 8.66 -11.53 7.91
C ILE A 53 7.66 -12.40 7.14
N GLY A 54 7.19 -13.51 7.73
CA GLY A 54 6.16 -14.36 7.14
C GLY A 54 4.86 -13.61 6.87
N VAL A 55 4.40 -12.80 7.82
CA VAL A 55 3.24 -11.90 7.63
C VAL A 55 3.52 -10.90 6.51
N GLY A 56 4.73 -10.34 6.44
CA GLY A 56 5.13 -9.40 5.39
C GLY A 56 5.15 -10.00 3.99
N PHE A 57 5.42 -11.30 3.86
CA PHE A 57 5.26 -12.00 2.59
C PHE A 57 3.81 -12.05 2.13
N ILE A 58 2.85 -12.22 3.06
CA ILE A 58 1.42 -12.18 2.73
C ILE A 58 1.04 -10.77 2.22
N PHE A 59 1.46 -9.72 2.92
CA PHE A 59 1.18 -8.34 2.50
C PHE A 59 1.81 -8.02 1.14
N SER A 60 3.03 -8.47 0.89
CA SER A 60 3.66 -8.32 -0.42
C SER A 60 2.87 -9.03 -1.52
N VAL A 61 2.37 -10.25 -1.29
CA VAL A 61 1.61 -11.00 -2.30
C VAL A 61 0.28 -10.30 -2.60
N ILE A 62 -0.38 -9.73 -1.59
CA ILE A 62 -1.59 -8.92 -1.76
C ILE A 62 -1.30 -7.69 -2.64
N SER A 63 -0.23 -6.96 -2.32
CA SER A 63 0.24 -5.79 -3.09
C SER A 63 0.60 -6.15 -4.54
N GLN A 64 1.21 -7.32 -4.76
CA GLN A 64 1.53 -7.81 -6.10
C GLN A 64 0.30 -8.15 -6.93
N MET A 65 -0.70 -8.78 -6.31
CA MET A 65 -1.97 -9.09 -6.93
C MET A 65 -2.69 -7.80 -7.36
N GLY A 66 -2.78 -6.81 -6.47
CA GLY A 66 -3.41 -5.53 -6.77
C GLY A 66 -2.66 -4.74 -7.84
N PHE A 67 -1.32 -4.73 -7.82
CA PHE A 67 -0.51 -4.12 -8.88
C PHE A 67 -0.77 -4.75 -10.25
N PHE A 68 -0.82 -6.08 -10.33
CA PHE A 68 -1.08 -6.77 -11.59
C PHE A 68 -2.50 -6.51 -12.10
N ALA A 69 -3.49 -6.58 -11.19
CA ALA A 69 -4.87 -6.24 -11.50
C ALA A 69 -4.98 -4.81 -12.05
N TYR A 70 -4.27 -3.86 -11.42
CA TYR A 70 -4.26 -2.48 -11.87
C TYR A 70 -3.65 -2.28 -13.25
N LEU A 71 -2.49 -2.90 -13.54
CA LEU A 71 -1.89 -2.82 -14.89
C LEU A 71 -2.86 -3.31 -15.97
N THR A 72 -3.64 -4.33 -15.64
CA THR A 72 -4.67 -4.91 -16.53
C THR A 72 -5.84 -3.94 -16.71
N ILE A 73 -6.40 -3.42 -15.61
CA ILE A 73 -7.48 -2.43 -15.63
C ILE A 73 -7.06 -1.17 -16.38
N HIS A 74 -5.84 -0.67 -16.16
CA HIS A 74 -5.32 0.50 -16.84
C HIS A 74 -5.23 0.28 -18.36
N ARG A 75 -4.76 -0.90 -18.79
CA ARG A 75 -4.70 -1.25 -20.21
C ARG A 75 -6.09 -1.33 -20.84
N PHE A 76 -7.05 -1.95 -20.17
CA PHE A 76 -8.43 -2.01 -20.66
C PHE A 76 -9.13 -0.65 -20.63
N GLY A 77 -8.92 0.15 -19.58
CA GLY A 77 -9.46 1.49 -19.43
C GLY A 77 -9.07 2.39 -20.59
N LEU A 78 -7.79 2.41 -20.97
CA LEU A 78 -7.33 3.14 -22.15
C LEU A 78 -8.00 2.66 -23.45
N GLY A 79 -8.25 1.35 -23.59
CA GLY A 79 -8.95 0.79 -24.75
C GLY A 79 -10.44 1.14 -24.80
N ILE A 80 -11.13 1.17 -23.65
CA ILE A 80 -12.56 1.48 -23.54
C ILE A 80 -12.82 2.97 -23.74
N PHE A 81 -12.10 3.83 -23.01
CA PHE A 81 -12.32 5.28 -23.05
C PHE A 81 -11.68 5.95 -24.27
N ARG A 82 -10.80 5.25 -24.99
CA ARG A 82 -10.12 5.69 -26.23
C ARG A 82 -9.34 7.01 -26.11
N SER A 83 -9.26 7.60 -24.92
CA SER A 83 -8.56 8.85 -24.61
C SER A 83 -7.92 8.76 -23.23
N VAL A 84 -6.64 9.10 -23.16
CA VAL A 84 -5.86 9.17 -21.91
C VAL A 84 -6.48 10.19 -20.94
N GLN A 85 -6.95 11.32 -21.45
CA GLN A 85 -7.55 12.38 -20.64
C GLN A 85 -8.85 11.92 -19.97
N LEU A 86 -9.71 11.23 -20.72
CA LEU A 86 -10.98 10.73 -20.18
C LEU A 86 -10.75 9.65 -19.13
N TRP A 87 -9.81 8.73 -19.39
CA TRP A 87 -9.44 7.70 -18.41
C TRP A 87 -8.85 8.30 -17.13
N ASN A 88 -7.96 9.29 -17.26
CA ASN A 88 -7.42 10.01 -16.10
C ASN A 88 -8.51 10.75 -15.31
N ALA A 89 -9.50 11.34 -15.98
CA ALA A 89 -10.63 11.97 -15.30
C ALA A 89 -11.44 10.97 -14.46
N VAL A 90 -11.71 9.77 -15.01
CA VAL A 90 -12.37 8.67 -14.27
C VAL A 90 -11.56 8.27 -13.05
N GLN A 91 -10.23 8.13 -13.19
CA GLN A 91 -9.35 7.81 -12.06
C GLN A 91 -9.38 8.86 -10.96
N ILE A 92 -9.42 10.15 -11.30
CA ILE A 92 -9.52 11.25 -10.32
C ILE A 92 -10.83 11.16 -9.54
N VAL A 93 -11.95 10.91 -10.22
CA VAL A 93 -13.26 10.72 -9.57
C VAL A 93 -13.22 9.52 -8.61
N LEU A 94 -12.62 8.41 -9.04
CA LEU A 94 -12.47 7.21 -8.19
C LEU A 94 -11.57 7.45 -6.99
N ILE A 95 -10.48 8.23 -7.13
CA ILE A 95 -9.65 8.64 -6.00
C ILE A 95 -10.48 9.42 -4.97
N ALA A 96 -11.23 10.43 -5.42
CA ALA A 96 -12.07 11.24 -4.54
C ALA A 96 -13.14 10.39 -3.84
N PHE A 97 -13.78 9.48 -4.59
CA PHE A 97 -14.78 8.57 -4.06
C PHE A 97 -14.21 7.63 -2.99
N VAL A 98 -13.05 7.01 -3.23
CA VAL A 98 -12.43 6.09 -2.27
C VAL A 98 -11.92 6.81 -1.02
N LEU A 99 -11.38 8.03 -1.16
CA LEU A 99 -11.00 8.82 0.01
C LEU A 99 -12.21 9.25 0.83
N PHE A 100 -13.31 9.64 0.18
CA PHE A 100 -14.57 9.89 0.85
C PHE A 100 -15.09 8.64 1.57
N ASP A 101 -15.09 7.49 0.89
CA ASP A 101 -15.55 6.20 1.43
C ASP A 101 -14.75 5.81 2.68
N LEU A 102 -13.42 5.90 2.60
CA LEU A 102 -12.49 5.59 3.67
C LEU A 102 -12.70 6.44 4.92
N VAL A 103 -13.15 7.69 4.77
CA VAL A 103 -13.44 8.58 5.90
C VAL A 103 -14.88 8.37 6.38
N TYR A 104 -15.85 8.58 5.49
CA TYR A 104 -17.27 8.67 5.84
C TYR A 104 -17.83 7.32 6.31
N PHE A 105 -17.71 6.27 5.49
CA PHE A 105 -18.30 4.98 5.86
C PHE A 105 -17.55 4.33 7.01
N ARG A 106 -16.22 4.46 7.07
CA ARG A 106 -15.45 3.97 8.21
C ARG A 106 -15.85 4.67 9.50
N TYR A 107 -15.99 6.00 9.49
CA TYR A 107 -16.48 6.75 10.65
C TYR A 107 -17.89 6.30 11.07
N GLN A 108 -18.82 6.16 10.12
CA GLN A 108 -20.19 5.71 10.42
C GLN A 108 -20.26 4.29 11.00
N LEU A 109 -19.34 3.40 10.62
CA LEU A 109 -19.34 2.00 11.07
C LEU A 109 -18.65 1.79 12.41
N PHE A 110 -17.62 2.59 12.73
CA PHE A 110 -16.72 2.31 13.85
C PHE A 110 -16.64 3.42 14.90
N ALA A 111 -17.10 4.64 14.61
CA ALA A 111 -16.99 5.72 15.57
C ALA A 111 -17.92 5.51 16.76
N GLU A 112 -17.36 5.61 17.96
CA GLU A 112 -18.15 5.62 19.20
C GLU A 112 -18.80 6.99 19.43
N GLN A 113 -19.79 7.05 20.34
CA GLN A 113 -20.49 8.30 20.62
C GLN A 113 -19.52 9.37 21.15
N GLY A 114 -19.37 10.46 20.38
CA GLY A 114 -18.47 11.57 20.72
C GLY A 114 -17.05 11.42 20.18
N GLU A 115 -16.74 10.35 19.45
CA GLU A 115 -15.45 10.19 18.80
C GLU A 115 -15.27 11.19 17.66
N SER A 116 -14.06 11.71 17.51
CA SER A 116 -13.75 12.73 16.51
C SER A 116 -13.44 12.11 15.14
N ILE A 117 -14.04 12.67 14.08
CA ILE A 117 -13.74 12.30 12.68
C ILE A 117 -12.28 12.55 12.28
N VAL A 118 -11.54 13.34 13.07
CA VAL A 118 -10.17 13.77 12.76
C VAL A 118 -9.23 12.59 12.53
N SER A 119 -9.29 11.53 13.33
CA SER A 119 -8.39 10.37 13.16
C SER A 119 -8.60 9.69 11.79
N TYR A 120 -9.85 9.55 11.37
CA TYR A 120 -10.23 8.98 10.08
C TYR A 120 -9.73 9.84 8.90
N VAL A 121 -9.86 11.16 9.03
CA VAL A 121 -9.36 12.12 8.02
C VAL A 121 -7.83 12.07 7.94
N LEU A 122 -7.13 11.96 9.08
CA LEU A 122 -5.67 11.92 9.10
C LEU A 122 -5.11 10.68 8.37
N VAL A 123 -5.73 9.52 8.54
CA VAL A 123 -5.32 8.29 7.82
C VAL A 123 -5.52 8.46 6.30
N ALA A 124 -6.69 8.95 5.88
CA ALA A 124 -6.97 9.18 4.47
C ALA A 124 -6.01 10.22 3.86
N LEU A 125 -5.74 11.31 4.60
CA LEU A 125 -4.82 12.35 4.19
C LEU A 125 -3.38 11.83 4.10
N PHE A 126 -2.96 10.99 5.05
CA PHE A 126 -1.63 10.36 5.02
C PHE A 126 -1.44 9.50 3.77
N ILE A 127 -2.40 8.63 3.44
CA ILE A 127 -2.37 7.80 2.23
C ILE A 127 -2.32 8.69 0.98
N PHE A 128 -3.15 9.73 0.93
CA PHE A 128 -3.20 10.64 -0.20
C PHE A 128 -1.88 11.40 -0.40
N VAL A 129 -1.30 11.98 0.66
CA VAL A 129 -0.04 12.70 0.61
C VAL A 129 1.11 11.77 0.23
N PHE A 130 1.18 10.57 0.82
CA PHE A 130 2.18 9.57 0.44
C PHE A 130 2.03 9.18 -1.04
N GLY A 131 0.80 8.97 -1.51
CA GLY A 131 0.49 8.71 -2.91
C GLY A 131 0.92 9.85 -3.84
N LEU A 132 0.71 11.12 -3.45
CA LEU A 132 1.15 12.29 -4.21
C LEU A 132 2.68 12.32 -4.36
N VAL A 133 3.42 12.03 -3.29
CA VAL A 133 4.89 11.99 -3.32
C VAL A 133 5.36 10.90 -4.29
N VAL A 134 4.83 9.68 -4.17
CA VAL A 134 5.22 8.55 -5.03
C VAL A 134 4.83 8.81 -6.49
N ALA A 135 3.64 9.37 -6.73
CA ALA A 135 3.17 9.74 -8.07
C ALA A 135 4.04 10.82 -8.71
N TYR A 136 4.48 11.80 -7.93
CA TYR A 136 5.40 12.83 -8.38
C TYR A 136 6.77 12.26 -8.76
N VAL A 137 7.34 11.38 -7.92
CA VAL A 137 8.60 10.69 -8.24
C VAL A 137 8.45 9.87 -9.52
N LYS A 138 7.35 9.11 -9.65
CA LYS A 138 7.07 8.33 -10.85
C LYS A 138 7.01 9.20 -12.11
N MET A 139 6.25 10.31 -12.03
CA MET A 139 6.10 11.26 -13.12
C MET A 139 7.45 11.85 -13.57
N ARG A 140 8.31 12.21 -12.60
CA ARG A 140 9.66 12.75 -12.84
C ARG A 140 10.57 11.74 -13.52
N GLU A 141 10.45 10.46 -13.20
CA GLU A 141 11.30 9.40 -13.77
C GLU A 141 10.79 8.87 -15.12
N THR A 142 9.51 9.04 -15.46
CA THR A 142 8.92 8.54 -16.71
C THR A 142 8.36 9.62 -17.62
N ASN A 143 7.18 10.17 -17.30
CA ASN A 143 6.47 11.17 -18.11
C ASN A 143 5.31 11.78 -17.30
N ARG A 144 4.77 12.92 -17.78
CA ARG A 144 3.68 13.66 -17.11
C ARG A 144 2.38 12.87 -17.02
N GLU A 145 2.07 12.04 -18.01
CA GLU A 145 0.83 11.26 -18.05
C GLU A 145 0.79 10.15 -17.01
N ALA A 146 1.94 9.75 -16.46
CA ALA A 146 2.04 8.73 -15.42
C ALA A 146 1.58 9.20 -14.03
N PHE A 147 1.38 10.50 -13.81
CA PHE A 147 1.04 11.05 -12.49
C PHE A 147 -0.30 10.54 -11.97
N VAL A 148 -1.39 10.72 -12.73
CA VAL A 148 -2.73 10.30 -12.31
C VAL A 148 -2.83 8.78 -12.17
N PRO A 149 -2.32 7.96 -13.12
CA PRO A 149 -2.24 6.52 -12.95
C PRO A 149 -1.47 6.06 -11.72
N ALA A 150 -0.39 6.76 -11.36
CA ALA A 150 0.40 6.44 -10.19
C ALA A 150 -0.34 6.79 -8.89
N LEU A 151 -0.97 7.97 -8.85
CA LEU A 151 -1.76 8.39 -7.69
C LEU A 151 -2.96 7.48 -7.46
N PHE A 152 -3.65 7.10 -8.54
CA PHE A 152 -4.76 6.14 -8.47
C PHE A 152 -4.31 4.82 -7.86
N PHE A 153 -3.18 4.27 -8.33
CA PHE A 153 -2.67 3.02 -7.81
C PHE A 153 -2.34 3.12 -6.31
N MET A 154 -1.61 4.17 -5.90
CA MET A 154 -1.19 4.35 -4.51
C MET A 154 -2.33 4.64 -3.54
N VAL A 155 -3.47 5.16 -4.03
CA VAL A 155 -4.63 5.46 -3.18
C VAL A 155 -5.68 4.36 -3.30
N VAL A 156 -6.28 4.21 -4.48
CA VAL A 156 -7.45 3.35 -4.68
C VAL A 156 -7.08 1.88 -4.47
N VAL A 157 -6.00 1.42 -5.10
CA VAL A 157 -5.63 0.00 -5.05
C VAL A 157 -5.11 -0.36 -3.66
N THR A 158 -4.30 0.51 -3.03
CA THR A 158 -3.86 0.30 -1.64
C THR A 158 -5.03 0.23 -0.66
N VAL A 159 -6.05 1.10 -0.79
CA VAL A 159 -7.23 1.04 0.09
C VAL A 159 -8.04 -0.24 -0.14
N ILE A 160 -8.18 -0.69 -1.38
CA ILE A 160 -8.84 -1.98 -1.70
C ILE A 160 -8.06 -3.15 -1.09
N GLU A 161 -6.73 -3.15 -1.19
CA GLU A 161 -5.87 -4.17 -0.60
C GLU A 161 -5.97 -4.18 0.93
N TRP A 162 -6.10 -3.01 1.54
CA TRP A 162 -6.19 -2.83 3.00
C TRP A 162 -7.60 -3.11 3.57
N PHE A 163 -8.61 -3.21 2.70
CA PHE A 163 -10.00 -3.39 3.07
C PHE A 163 -10.30 -4.55 4.05
N PRO A 164 -9.66 -5.74 3.96
CA PRO A 164 -9.93 -6.82 4.90
C PRO A 164 -9.63 -6.44 6.36
N VAL A 165 -8.55 -5.69 6.60
CA VAL A 165 -8.14 -5.24 7.93
C VAL A 165 -8.98 -4.05 8.40
N LEU A 166 -9.40 -3.18 7.47
CA LEU A 166 -10.35 -2.09 7.76
C LEU A 166 -11.66 -2.59 8.39
N ARG A 167 -12.11 -3.80 8.03
CA ARG A 167 -13.33 -4.41 8.58
C ARG A 167 -13.19 -4.93 10.00
N ILE A 168 -11.98 -5.36 10.38
CA ILE A 168 -11.70 -5.86 11.73
C ILE A 168 -11.54 -4.69 12.70
N ASN A 169 -11.02 -3.56 12.21
CA ASN A 169 -10.80 -2.31 12.94
C ASN A 169 -9.96 -2.47 14.23
N GLU A 170 -8.99 -3.40 14.22
CA GLU A 170 -7.98 -3.49 15.28
C GLU A 170 -6.78 -2.60 14.95
N GLU A 171 -6.49 -1.62 15.81
CA GLU A 171 -5.51 -0.55 15.57
C GLU A 171 -4.10 -1.06 15.21
N ASN A 172 -3.61 -2.08 15.93
CA ASN A 172 -2.29 -2.64 15.67
C ASN A 172 -2.20 -3.27 14.27
N TRP A 173 -3.23 -4.00 13.83
CA TRP A 173 -3.24 -4.62 12.51
C TRP A 173 -3.49 -3.62 11.39
N LEU A 174 -4.28 -2.59 11.65
CA LEU A 174 -4.49 -1.46 10.74
C LEU A 174 -3.15 -0.90 10.28
N TYR A 175 -2.29 -0.50 11.22
CA TYR A 175 -0.99 0.08 10.91
C TYR A 175 0.05 -0.96 10.47
N LEU A 176 0.03 -2.16 11.07
CA LEU A 176 0.93 -3.25 10.69
C LEU A 176 0.80 -3.63 9.21
N MET A 177 -0.41 -3.58 8.64
CA MET A 177 -0.64 -3.85 7.23
C MET A 177 -0.45 -2.63 6.33
N LEU A 178 -0.90 -1.45 6.78
CA LEU A 178 -0.89 -0.24 5.96
C LEU A 178 0.53 0.16 5.49
N PHE A 179 1.49 0.22 6.41
CA PHE A 179 2.83 0.69 6.07
C PHE A 179 3.56 -0.25 5.10
N PRO A 180 3.61 -1.58 5.31
CA PRO A 180 4.22 -2.50 4.34
C PRO A 180 3.53 -2.47 2.98
N LEU A 181 2.19 -2.37 2.92
CA LEU A 181 1.48 -2.24 1.65
C LEU A 181 1.89 -0.98 0.88
N LEU A 182 1.93 0.18 1.54
CA LEU A 182 2.38 1.42 0.92
C LEU A 182 3.81 1.31 0.39
N ILE A 183 4.71 0.69 1.17
CA ILE A 183 6.10 0.47 0.77
C ILE A 183 6.20 -0.47 -0.43
N CYS A 184 5.47 -1.60 -0.43
CA CYS A 184 5.46 -2.57 -1.53
C CYS A 184 4.89 -1.96 -2.82
N ASN A 185 3.75 -1.28 -2.72
CA ASN A 185 3.10 -0.60 -3.85
C ASN A 185 4.01 0.49 -4.44
N ALA A 186 4.61 1.33 -3.59
CA ALA A 186 5.55 2.35 -4.05
C ALA A 186 6.77 1.71 -4.73
N TYR A 187 7.36 0.67 -4.13
CA TYR A 187 8.49 -0.05 -4.68
C TYR A 187 8.17 -0.62 -6.07
N GLN A 188 7.07 -1.35 -6.21
CA GLN A 188 6.66 -1.95 -7.48
C GLN A 188 6.45 -0.88 -8.57
N LEU A 189 5.75 0.20 -8.24
CA LEU A 189 5.42 1.26 -9.18
C LEU A 189 6.68 2.00 -9.68
N LEU A 190 7.63 2.26 -8.79
CA LEU A 190 8.87 2.96 -9.10
C LEU A 190 9.91 2.06 -9.75
N VAL A 191 9.99 0.78 -9.40
CA VAL A 191 11.01 -0.13 -9.96
C VAL A 191 10.64 -0.65 -11.34
N LEU A 192 9.34 -0.80 -11.65
CA LEU A 192 8.87 -1.41 -12.90
C LEU A 192 9.51 -0.81 -14.16
N HIS A 193 9.52 0.52 -14.29
CA HIS A 193 10.04 1.16 -15.50
C HIS A 193 11.57 1.03 -15.64
N ARG A 194 12.29 0.97 -14.52
CA ARG A 194 13.75 0.76 -14.48
C ARG A 194 14.09 -0.67 -14.91
N LEU A 195 13.29 -1.66 -14.49
CA LEU A 195 13.44 -3.05 -14.94
C LEU A 195 13.12 -3.21 -16.43
N LEU A 196 12.14 -2.47 -16.95
CA LEU A 196 11.79 -2.53 -18.36
C LEU A 196 12.88 -1.96 -19.28
N ARG A 197 13.66 -0.97 -18.81
CA ARG A 197 14.77 -0.35 -19.57
C ARG A 197 16.06 -1.19 -19.62
N LYS A 198 16.33 -2.01 -18.59
CA LYS A 198 17.45 -2.97 -18.58
C LYS A 198 17.25 -4.10 -19.57
#